data_AF-A0A934HIB4-F1
#
_entry.id   AF-A0A934HIB4-F1
#
_cell.length_a   1.000
_cell.length_b   1.000
_cell.length_c   1.000
_cell.angle_alpha   90.00
_cell.angle_beta   90.00
_cell.angle_gamma   90.00
#
_symmetry.space_group_name_H-M   'P 1'
#
loop_
_entity.id
_entity.type
_entity.pdbx_description
1 polymer ?
#
loop_
_entity_poly.entity_id
_entity_poly.type
_entity_poly.pdbx_seq_one_letter_code
_entity_poly.pdbx_strand_id
1 'polypeptide(L)' 'MKERRRYRRFHLAGSVKIRRSKGSVDALTLNLSLGGIGVYAKNKLKTGE' A
#
# COMPACT_ATOMS: atom_id res chain seq x y z
N MET A 1 -20.66 -10.54 -10.13
CA MET A 1 -20.28 -9.59 -9.06
C MET A 1 -19.72 -8.34 -9.74
N LYS A 2 -20.37 -7.16 -9.66
CA LYS A 2 -19.89 -5.93 -10.32
C LYS A 2 -18.71 -5.34 -9.54
N GLU A 3 -17.67 -4.91 -10.25
CA GLU A 3 -16.52 -4.19 -9.69
C GLU A 3 -17.01 -2.94 -8.94
N ARG A 4 -16.67 -2.83 -7.65
CA ARG A 4 -17.03 -1.67 -6.81
C ARG A 4 -15.91 -0.63 -6.70
N ARG A 5 -14.69 -0.94 -7.17
CA ARG A 5 -13.56 -0.02 -7.08
C ARG A 5 -13.65 1.03 -8.17
N ARG A 6 -13.53 2.31 -7.78
CA ARG A 6 -13.55 3.45 -8.69
C ARG A 6 -12.34 3.48 -9.64
N TYR A 7 -11.19 2.97 -9.19
CA TYR A 7 -9.95 2.98 -9.95
C TYR A 7 -9.43 1.57 -10.19
N ARG A 8 -9.04 1.30 -11.44
CA ARG A 8 -8.29 0.09 -11.80
C ARG A 8 -6.92 0.13 -11.12
N ARG A 9 -6.49 -1.02 -10.59
CA ARG A 9 -5.14 -1.18 -10.02
C ARG A 9 -4.21 -1.83 -11.02
N PHE A 10 -2.94 -1.43 -10.96
CA PHE A 10 -1.85 -2.01 -11.75
C PHE A 10 -0.89 -2.73 -10.81
N HIS A 11 -0.41 -3.91 -11.23
CA HIS A 11 0.68 -4.58 -10.54
C HIS A 11 1.98 -3.85 -10.85
N LEU A 12 2.71 -3.51 -9.79
CA LEU A 12 4.04 -2.92 -9.89
C LEU A 12 4.90 -3.54 -8.81
N ALA A 13 5.94 -4.26 -9.21
CA ALA A 13 6.94 -4.75 -8.30
C ALA A 13 7.86 -3.58 -7.91
N GLY A 14 7.98 -3.31 -6.62
CA GLY A 14 8.84 -2.25 -6.10
C GLY A 14 8.84 -2.23 -4.58
N SER A 15 9.75 -1.44 -4.01
CA SER A 15 9.77 -1.13 -2.58
C SER A 15 9.24 0.28 -2.34
N VAL A 16 8.54 0.46 -1.24
CA VAL A 16 8.08 1.76 -0.76
C VAL A 16 8.42 1.90 0.71
N LYS A 17 8.63 3.15 1.13
CA LYS A 17 8.90 3.49 2.53
C LYS A 17 7.69 4.20 3.12
N ILE A 18 7.12 3.62 4.17
CA ILE A 18 5.99 4.18 4.89
C ILE A 18 6.54 4.97 6.07
N ARG A 19 6.44 6.30 6.00
CA ARG A 19 6.82 7.20 7.10
C ARG A 19 5.68 7.29 8.13
N ARG A 20 6.05 7.19 9.40
CA ARG A 20 5.18 7.28 10.59
C ARG A 20 5.80 8.27 11.58
N SER A 21 5.00 8.72 12.54
CA SER A 21 5.49 9.59 13.64
C SER A 21 6.65 8.97 14.43
N LYS A 22 6.69 7.64 14.55
CA LYS A 22 7.74 6.88 15.27
C LYS A 22 8.75 6.16 14.36
N GLY A 23 8.96 6.64 13.14
CA GLY A 23 10.00 6.11 12.24
C GLY A 23 9.47 5.72 10.86
N SER A 24 10.14 4.79 10.18
CA SER A 24 9.73 4.32 8.86
C SER A 24 9.74 2.81 8.76
N VAL A 25 8.84 2.26 7.96
CA VAL A 25 8.77 0.83 7.65
C VAL A 25 8.91 0.64 6.15
N ASP A 26 9.84 -0.23 5.75
CA ASP A 26 9.95 -0.66 4.36
C ASP A 26 8.87 -1.69 4.05
N ALA A 27 8.23 -1.54 2.89
CA ALA A 27 7.17 -2.42 2.41
C ALA A 27 7.37 -2.71 0.92
N LEU A 28 6.83 -3.84 0.47
CA LEU A 28 6.81 -4.22 -0.94
C LEU A 28 5.48 -3.80 -1.57
N THR A 29 5.52 -3.18 -2.73
CA THR A 29 4.34 -2.82 -3.50
C THR A 29 3.73 -4.09 -4.10
N LEU A 30 2.42 -4.26 -3.91
CA LEU A 30 1.64 -5.29 -4.58
C LEU A 30 0.94 -4.69 -5.79
N ASN A 31 0.24 -3.57 -5.58
CA ASN A 31 -0.46 -2.86 -6.64
C ASN A 31 -0.65 -1.37 -6.29
N LEU A 32 -0.89 -0.55 -7.32
CA LEU A 32 -1.20 0.86 -7.14
C LEU A 32 -2.33 1.32 -8.05
N SER A 33 -2.94 2.43 -7.65
CA SER A 33 -3.91 3.20 -8.43
C SER A 33 -3.88 4.66 -7.97
N LEU A 34 -4.60 5.52 -8.68
CA LEU A 34 -4.81 6.91 -8.25
C LEU A 34 -5.47 7.01 -6.86
N GLY A 35 -6.27 6.01 -6.46
CA GLY A 35 -6.93 5.98 -5.16
C GLY A 35 -6.07 5.42 -4.02
N GLY A 36 -4.84 4.99 -4.28
CA GLY A 36 -3.93 4.47 -3.26
C GLY A 36 -3.14 3.23 -3.69
N ILE A 37 -2.35 2.72 -2.75
CA ILE A 37 -1.37 1.64 -2.95
C ILE A 37 -1.69 0.47 -2.01
N GLY A 38 -1.65 -0.76 -2.54
CA GLY A 38 -1.62 -1.98 -1.76
C GLY A 38 -0.18 -2.44 -1.54
N VAL A 39 0.18 -2.71 -0.29
CA VAL A 39 1.55 -3.05 0.12
C VAL A 39 1.57 -4.28 1.01
N TYR A 40 2.68 -5.01 0.99
CA TYR A 40 3.04 -5.99 1.98
C TYR A 40 4.13 -5.41 2.89
N ALA A 41 3.80 -5.18 4.16
CA ALA A 41 4.76 -4.76 5.17
C ALA A 41 5.16 -5.95 6.03
N LYS A 42 6.47 -6.17 6.22
CA LYS A 42 6.98 -7.28 7.06
C LYS A 42 6.58 -7.12 8.54
N ASN A 43 6.46 -5.87 9.01
CA ASN A 43 6.08 -5.55 10.37
C ASN A 43 4.62 -5.12 10.46
N LYS A 44 3.94 -5.46 11.57
CA LYS A 44 2.54 -5.11 11.79
C LYS A 44 2.37 -3.59 11.85
N LEU A 45 1.57 -3.05 10.93
CA LEU A 45 1.12 -1.65 10.95
C LEU A 45 -0.24 -1.58 11.64
N LYS A 46 -0.45 -0.55 12.46
CA LYS A 46 -1.78 -0.24 13.01
C LYS A 46 -2.47 0.76 12.07
N THR A 47 -3.75 0.56 11.83
CA THR A 47 -4.58 1.51 11.07
C THR A 47 -4.79 2.78 11.89
N GLY A 48 -4.65 3.94 11.27
CA GLY A 48 -4.94 5.25 11.90
C GLY A 48 -3.80 5.84 12.73
N GLU A 49 -2.55 5.38 12.53
CA GLU A 49 -1.36 6.10 12.98
C GLU A 49 -0.93 7.21 12.02
#